data_AF-A0A947QJ74-F1
#
_entry.id   AF-A0A947QJ74-F1
#
_cell.length_a   1.000
_cell.length_b   1.000
_cell.length_c   1.000
_cell.angle_alpha   90.00
_cell.angle_beta   90.00
_cell.angle_gamma   90.00
#
_symmetry.space_group_name_H-M   'P 1'
#
loop_
_entity.id
_entity.type
_entity.pdbx_description
1 polymer ?
#
loop_
_entity_poly.entity_id
_entity_poly.type
_entity_poly.pdbx_seq_one_letter_code
_entity_poly.pdbx_strand_id
1 'polypeptide(L)'
;MASFGKRRVFGRVVVMLIMILALVIGGLFWFDYLGVVDAKSFFAPALRLAGIKTRSEGALPADSPTLLDDERFEKQLAAVEAMRQELSAREKAAAERQSAVEAMAQEIDDRAKTLDERENSFKQMAERYENRRANVEQNARYLTGMPPADAVKILAASDDQTIIDVLRAVEEIAARTGEASVVSYWLSLLPAERSATLQRKMNAKPASLD
;
A
#
# COMPACT_ATOMS: atom_id res chain seq x y z
N MET A 1 45.48 -89.91 -3.67
CA MET A 1 46.55 -89.55 -4.64
C MET A 1 46.31 -88.13 -5.12
N ALA A 2 47.25 -87.23 -4.81
CA ALA A 2 47.57 -85.99 -5.53
C ALA A 2 48.58 -85.21 -4.67
N SER A 3 49.85 -85.61 -4.76
CA SER A 3 50.97 -84.85 -4.22
C SER A 3 51.19 -83.61 -5.11
N PHE A 4 50.63 -82.48 -4.72
CA PHE A 4 51.01 -81.19 -5.32
C PHE A 4 52.15 -80.58 -4.49
N GLY A 5 53.29 -80.36 -5.14
CA GLY A 5 54.54 -79.97 -4.51
C GLY A 5 54.45 -78.67 -3.69
N LYS A 6 54.67 -78.80 -2.37
CA LYS A 6 54.70 -77.71 -1.38
C LYS A 6 55.61 -76.52 -1.76
N ARG A 7 56.63 -76.70 -2.62
CA ARG A 7 57.56 -75.63 -3.02
C ARG A 7 57.02 -74.65 -4.07
N ARG A 8 56.14 -75.08 -5.01
CA ARG A 8 55.60 -74.17 -6.05
C ARG A 8 54.44 -73.30 -5.56
N VAL A 9 53.65 -73.81 -4.62
CA VAL A 9 52.53 -73.05 -4.03
C VAL A 9 53.05 -71.94 -3.14
N PHE A 10 54.08 -72.19 -2.34
CA PHE A 10 54.69 -71.16 -1.48
C PHE A 10 55.24 -69.98 -2.30
N GLY A 11 55.94 -70.26 -3.41
CA GLY A 11 56.44 -69.20 -4.29
C GLY A 11 55.31 -68.38 -4.92
N ARG A 12 54.23 -69.03 -5.38
CA ARG A 12 53.07 -68.34 -5.96
C ARG A 12 52.32 -67.50 -4.93
N VAL A 13 52.19 -67.99 -3.70
CA VAL A 13 51.60 -67.24 -2.57
C VAL A 13 52.46 -66.02 -2.23
N VAL A 14 53.78 -66.16 -2.16
CA VAL A 14 54.68 -65.03 -1.89
C VAL A 14 54.62 -63.98 -2.99
N VAL A 15 54.60 -64.38 -4.25
CA VAL A 15 54.48 -63.45 -5.39
C VAL A 15 53.13 -62.74 -5.37
N MET A 16 52.02 -63.44 -5.09
CA MET A 16 50.71 -62.79 -4.96
C MET A 16 50.65 -61.84 -3.77
N LEU A 17 51.31 -62.17 -2.65
CA LEU A 17 51.35 -61.30 -1.48
C LEU A 17 52.15 -60.02 -1.77
N ILE A 18 53.28 -60.13 -2.48
CA ILE A 18 54.05 -58.98 -2.96
C ILE A 18 53.23 -58.14 -3.95
N MET A 19 52.49 -58.79 -4.86
CA MET A 19 51.65 -58.09 -5.83
C MET A 19 50.50 -57.34 -5.16
N ILE A 20 49.85 -57.95 -4.17
CA ILE A 20 48.82 -57.29 -3.34
C ILE A 20 49.44 -56.11 -2.59
N LEU A 21 50.63 -56.28 -2.02
CA LEU A 21 51.33 -55.20 -1.31
C LEU A 21 51.62 -54.02 -2.26
N ALA A 22 52.10 -54.29 -3.47
CA ALA A 22 52.36 -53.27 -4.49
C ALA A 22 51.07 -52.54 -4.91
N LEU A 23 49.96 -53.27 -5.03
CA LEU A 23 48.65 -52.71 -5.37
C LEU A 23 48.09 -51.83 -4.24
N VAL A 24 48.29 -52.23 -2.98
CA VAL A 24 47.91 -51.43 -1.81
C VAL A 24 48.76 -50.15 -1.71
N ILE A 25 50.08 -50.25 -1.91
CA ILE A 25 50.98 -49.09 -1.88
C ILE A 25 50.67 -48.12 -3.02
N GLY A 26 50.48 -48.63 -4.24
CA GLY A 26 50.09 -47.80 -5.39
C GLY A 26 48.71 -47.17 -5.22
N GLY A 27 47.76 -47.92 -4.66
CA GLY A 27 46.43 -47.42 -4.32
C GLY A 27 46.48 -46.28 -3.32
N LEU A 28 47.24 -46.42 -2.22
CA LEU A 28 47.38 -45.34 -1.23
C LEU A 28 48.05 -44.09 -1.81
N PHE A 29 49.01 -44.23 -2.72
CA PHE A 29 49.61 -43.07 -3.41
C PHE A 29 48.60 -42.31 -4.27
N TRP A 30 47.71 -43.03 -4.96
CA TRP A 30 46.67 -42.41 -5.77
C TRP A 30 45.59 -41.73 -4.91
N PHE A 31 45.23 -42.35 -3.79
CA PHE A 31 44.29 -41.77 -2.82
C PHE A 31 44.85 -40.53 -2.09
N ASP A 32 46.16 -40.47 -1.82
CA ASP A 32 46.86 -39.29 -1.27
C ASP A 32 46.86 -38.12 -2.28
N TYR A 33 47.07 -38.39 -3.57
CA TYR A 33 47.02 -37.37 -4.63
C TYR A 33 45.63 -36.75 -4.81
N LEU A 34 44.56 -37.51 -4.51
CA LEU A 34 43.17 -37.06 -4.60
C LEU A 34 42.67 -36.35 -3.32
N GLY A 35 43.44 -36.36 -2.22
CA GLY A 35 43.08 -35.69 -0.96
C GLY A 35 41.88 -36.27 -0.21
N VAL A 36 41.43 -37.48 -0.58
CA VAL A 36 40.24 -38.13 0.00
C VAL A 36 40.57 -38.94 1.26
N VAL A 37 41.81 -39.43 1.38
CA VAL A 37 42.28 -40.24 2.52
C VAL A 37 43.70 -39.81 2.90
N ASP A 38 43.90 -39.41 4.15
CA ASP A 38 45.22 -39.07 4.69
C ASP A 38 46.02 -40.36 4.94
N ALA A 39 46.66 -40.88 3.90
CA ALA A 39 47.46 -42.10 3.90
C ALA A 39 48.57 -42.11 4.98
N LYS A 40 49.02 -40.92 5.41
CA LYS A 40 50.06 -40.74 6.43
C LYS A 40 49.57 -41.04 7.84
N SER A 41 48.26 -40.91 8.09
CA SER A 41 47.63 -41.24 9.38
C SER A 41 47.51 -42.76 9.60
N PHE A 42 47.17 -43.53 8.55
CA PHE A 42 47.00 -44.98 8.63
C PHE A 42 48.31 -45.75 8.81
N PHE A 43 49.41 -45.27 8.21
CA PHE A 43 50.75 -45.87 8.38
C PHE A 43 51.55 -45.27 9.54
N ALA A 44 50.97 -44.33 10.30
CA ALA A 44 51.63 -43.66 11.42
C ALA A 44 52.22 -44.61 12.49
N PRO A 45 51.60 -45.75 12.86
CA PRO A 45 52.18 -46.64 13.87
C PRO A 45 53.46 -47.34 13.39
N ALA A 46 53.49 -47.77 12.12
CA ALA A 46 54.64 -48.45 11.53
C ALA A 46 55.78 -47.48 11.20
N LEU A 47 55.47 -46.28 10.70
CA LEU A 47 56.45 -45.24 10.41
C LEU A 47 57.09 -44.64 11.68
N ARG A 48 56.33 -44.57 12.78
CA ARG A 48 56.86 -44.20 14.11
C ARG A 48 57.86 -45.22 14.64
N LEU A 49 57.63 -46.52 14.39
CA LEU A 49 58.55 -47.59 14.77
C LEU A 49 59.86 -47.53 13.96
N ALA A 50 59.79 -47.03 12.71
CA ALA A 50 60.95 -46.78 11.84
C ALA A 50 61.62 -45.40 12.07
N GLY A 51 61.20 -44.65 13.09
CA GLY A 51 61.83 -43.38 13.49
C GLY A 51 61.54 -42.18 12.58
N ILE A 52 60.64 -42.31 11.60
CA ILE A 52 60.28 -41.22 10.69
C ILE A 52 59.15 -40.42 11.33
N LYS A 53 59.45 -39.18 11.74
CA LYS A 53 58.45 -38.24 12.27
C LYS A 53 57.49 -37.84 11.14
N THR A 54 56.35 -38.53 11.04
CA THR A 54 55.23 -38.01 10.27
C THR A 54 54.73 -36.75 10.96
N ARG A 55 54.64 -35.65 10.21
CA ARG A 55 54.01 -34.41 10.67
C ARG A 55 52.54 -34.76 10.94
N SER A 56 52.19 -34.98 12.21
CA SER A 56 50.79 -35.06 12.57
C SER A 56 50.18 -33.69 12.30
N GLU A 57 48.90 -33.67 11.94
CA GLU A 57 48.02 -32.52 12.05
C GLU A 57 47.91 -32.14 13.54
N GLY A 58 49.02 -31.67 14.11
CA GLY A 58 49.01 -30.95 15.36
C GLY A 58 48.46 -29.58 15.03
N ALA A 59 47.47 -29.14 15.80
CA ALA A 59 46.97 -27.78 15.82
C ALA A 59 48.09 -26.79 15.50
N LEU A 60 47.84 -25.95 14.49
CA LEU A 60 48.80 -24.96 14.01
C LEU A 60 49.44 -24.25 15.22
N PRO A 61 50.77 -24.10 15.27
CA PRO A 61 51.43 -23.38 16.36
C PRO A 61 50.81 -21.99 16.49
N ALA A 62 50.60 -21.51 17.71
CA ALA A 62 49.99 -20.19 17.97
C ALA A 62 50.73 -19.01 17.29
N ASP A 63 51.98 -19.22 16.84
CA ASP A 63 52.83 -18.24 16.12
C ASP A 63 52.90 -18.48 14.59
N SER A 64 51.93 -19.18 14.00
CA SER A 64 51.86 -19.41 12.56
C SER A 64 51.51 -18.09 11.81
N PRO A 65 52.36 -17.61 10.88
CA PRO A 65 52.14 -16.33 10.19
C PRO A 65 50.86 -16.28 9.33
N THR A 66 50.27 -17.44 8.99
CA THR A 66 49.02 -17.51 8.22
C THR A 66 47.76 -17.29 9.08
N LEU A 67 47.83 -17.48 10.40
CA LEU A 67 46.67 -17.32 11.29
C LEU A 67 46.15 -15.88 11.32
N LEU A 68 47.06 -14.90 11.21
CA LEU A 68 46.72 -13.48 11.17
C LEU A 68 46.01 -13.08 9.88
N ASP A 69 46.39 -13.68 8.75
CA ASP A 69 45.76 -13.39 7.47
C ASP A 69 44.37 -14.02 7.40
N ASP A 70 44.20 -15.24 7.91
CA ASP A 70 42.89 -15.89 8.03
C ASP A 70 41.93 -15.08 8.91
N GLU A 71 42.39 -14.60 10.07
CA GLU A 71 41.58 -13.73 10.95
C GLU A 71 41.21 -12.41 10.26
N ARG A 72 42.14 -11.78 9.54
CA ARG A 72 41.86 -10.58 8.74
C ARG A 72 40.80 -10.83 7.68
N PHE A 73 40.88 -11.96 6.98
CA PHE A 73 39.89 -12.35 5.98
C PHE A 73 38.51 -12.57 6.61
N GLU A 74 38.43 -13.27 7.75
CA GLU A 74 37.17 -13.43 8.47
C GLU A 74 36.57 -12.08 8.89
N LYS A 75 37.38 -11.16 9.42
CA LYS A 75 36.90 -9.81 9.79
C LYS A 75 36.40 -9.02 8.59
N GLN A 76 37.09 -9.11 7.45
CA GLN A 76 36.65 -8.45 6.21
C GLN A 76 35.32 -9.03 5.72
N LEU A 77 35.17 -10.35 5.72
CA LEU A 77 33.91 -11.01 5.35
C LEU A 77 32.77 -10.60 6.29
N ALA A 78 33.01 -10.59 7.61
CA ALA A 78 32.03 -10.16 8.60
C ALA A 78 31.64 -8.68 8.40
N ALA A 79 32.58 -7.80 8.06
CA ALA A 79 32.29 -6.39 7.76
C ALA A 79 31.42 -6.25 6.50
N VAL A 80 31.71 -7.03 5.45
CA VAL A 80 30.91 -7.05 4.22
C VAL A 80 29.51 -7.56 4.49
N GLU A 81 29.36 -8.60 5.32
CA GLU A 81 28.06 -9.15 5.69
C GLU A 81 27.24 -8.15 6.53
N ALA A 82 27.87 -7.45 7.47
CA ALA A 82 27.23 -6.37 8.22
C ALA A 82 26.76 -5.23 7.29
N MET A 83 27.58 -4.81 6.34
CA MET A 83 27.19 -3.79 5.34
C MET A 83 26.02 -4.26 4.47
N ARG A 84 26.00 -5.53 4.04
CA ARG A 84 24.88 -6.10 3.27
C ARG A 84 23.59 -6.11 4.08
N GLN A 85 23.66 -6.48 5.35
CA GLN A 85 22.50 -6.46 6.24
C GLN A 85 21.96 -5.03 6.41
N GLU A 86 22.84 -4.05 6.65
CA GLU A 86 22.45 -2.64 6.74
C GLU A 86 21.81 -2.14 5.44
N LEU A 87 22.40 -2.44 4.28
CA LEU A 87 21.85 -2.05 2.99
C LEU A 87 20.46 -2.66 2.78
N SER A 88 20.29 -3.95 3.10
CA SER A 88 18.99 -4.63 3.00
C SER A 88 17.93 -4.00 3.91
N ALA A 89 18.33 -3.55 5.10
CA ALA A 89 17.43 -2.87 6.04
C ALA A 89 17.03 -1.48 5.52
N ARG A 90 17.98 -0.74 4.94
CA ARG A 90 17.71 0.56 4.30
C ARG A 90 16.82 0.42 3.07
N GLU A 91 17.03 -0.59 2.23
CA GLU A 91 16.18 -0.88 1.08
C GLU A 91 14.74 -1.21 1.50
N LYS A 92 14.56 -2.05 2.52
CA LYS A 92 13.24 -2.34 3.08
C LYS A 92 12.56 -1.07 3.62
N ALA A 93 13.28 -0.27 4.42
CA ALA A 93 12.74 0.97 4.97
C ALA A 93 12.41 2.00 3.86
N ALA A 94 13.20 2.05 2.78
CA ALA A 94 12.91 2.90 1.64
C ALA A 94 11.67 2.41 0.87
N ALA A 95 11.53 1.10 0.66
CA ALA A 95 10.36 0.51 0.02
C ALA A 95 9.07 0.73 0.84
N GLU A 96 9.12 0.58 2.15
CA GLU A 96 8.00 0.88 3.05
C GLU A 96 7.59 2.36 2.99
N ARG A 97 8.57 3.27 3.00
CA ARG A 97 8.29 4.72 2.85
C ARG A 97 7.70 5.04 1.48
N GLN A 98 8.22 4.44 0.42
CA GLN A 98 7.70 4.64 -0.93
C GLN A 98 6.24 4.19 -1.02
N SER A 99 5.93 3.00 -0.49
CA SER A 99 4.57 2.48 -0.43
C SER A 99 3.64 3.38 0.39
N ALA A 100 4.11 3.91 1.52
CA ALA A 100 3.33 4.85 2.34
C ALA A 100 3.06 6.17 1.61
N VAL A 101 4.04 6.71 0.89
CA VAL A 101 3.89 7.93 0.09
C VAL A 101 2.91 7.71 -1.06
N GLU A 102 2.98 6.58 -1.76
CA GLU A 102 2.04 6.22 -2.82
C GLU A 102 0.60 6.09 -2.30
N ALA A 103 0.42 5.41 -1.15
CA ALA A 103 -0.88 5.31 -0.50
C ALA A 103 -1.44 6.69 -0.10
N MET A 104 -0.59 7.56 0.46
CA MET A 104 -0.98 8.93 0.82
C MET A 104 -1.32 9.77 -0.42
N ALA A 105 -0.57 9.64 -1.51
CA ALA A 105 -0.84 10.33 -2.76
C ALA A 105 -2.20 9.90 -3.34
N GLN A 106 -2.50 8.60 -3.30
CA GLN A 106 -3.79 8.07 -3.75
C GLN A 106 -4.96 8.55 -2.88
N GLU A 107 -4.79 8.57 -1.55
CA GLU A 107 -5.78 9.13 -0.64
C GLU A 107 -6.04 10.63 -0.90
N ILE A 108 -4.99 11.40 -1.18
CA ILE A 108 -5.12 12.82 -1.52
C ILE A 108 -5.89 12.98 -2.83
N ASP A 109 -5.61 12.18 -3.85
CA ASP A 109 -6.31 12.21 -5.14
C ASP A 109 -7.81 11.86 -4.99
N ASP A 110 -8.13 10.82 -4.22
CA ASP A 110 -9.52 10.42 -3.95
C ASP A 110 -10.28 11.51 -3.17
N ARG A 111 -9.62 12.13 -2.18
CA ARG A 111 -10.18 13.27 -1.45
C ARG A 111 -10.39 14.48 -2.36
N ALA A 112 -9.44 14.76 -3.26
CA ALA A 112 -9.56 15.87 -4.21
C ALA A 112 -10.76 15.68 -5.15
N LYS A 113 -10.94 14.48 -5.70
CA LYS A 113 -12.11 14.12 -6.53
C LYS A 113 -13.42 14.29 -5.75
N THR A 114 -13.46 13.81 -4.52
CA THR A 114 -14.65 13.95 -3.64
C THR A 114 -14.98 15.42 -3.37
N LEU A 115 -13.96 16.26 -3.19
CA LEU A 115 -14.16 17.70 -2.99
C LEU A 115 -14.67 18.39 -4.26
N ASP A 116 -14.13 18.04 -5.42
CA ASP A 116 -14.59 18.57 -6.72
C ASP A 116 -16.05 18.20 -6.99
N GLU A 117 -16.45 16.94 -6.75
CA GLU A 117 -17.84 16.51 -6.86
C GLU A 117 -18.77 17.29 -5.93
N ARG A 118 -18.35 17.54 -4.69
CA ARG A 118 -19.10 18.35 -3.72
C ARG A 118 -19.21 19.80 -4.16
N GLU A 119 -18.14 20.38 -4.68
CA GLU A 119 -18.13 21.75 -5.18
C GLU A 119 -19.06 21.89 -6.38
N ASN A 120 -19.01 20.95 -7.33
CA ASN A 120 -19.89 20.93 -8.50
C ASN A 120 -21.36 20.72 -8.11
N SER A 121 -21.64 19.88 -7.12
CA SER A 121 -22.99 19.73 -6.56
C SER A 121 -23.47 21.03 -5.91
N PHE A 122 -22.61 21.66 -5.11
CA PHE A 122 -22.92 22.92 -4.46
C PHE A 122 -23.18 24.05 -5.46
N LYS A 123 -22.34 24.19 -6.50
CA LYS A 123 -22.53 25.15 -7.60
C LYS A 123 -23.87 24.95 -8.29
N GLN A 124 -24.19 23.71 -8.66
CA GLN A 124 -25.49 23.41 -9.28
C GLN A 124 -26.66 23.74 -8.34
N MET A 125 -26.54 23.48 -7.05
CA MET A 125 -27.57 23.85 -6.07
C MET A 125 -27.71 25.36 -5.92
N ALA A 126 -26.60 26.09 -5.87
CA ALA A 126 -26.58 27.54 -5.82
C ALA A 126 -27.22 28.15 -7.08
N GLU A 127 -26.84 27.67 -8.27
CA GLU A 127 -27.42 28.10 -9.55
C GLU A 127 -28.92 27.83 -9.61
N ARG A 128 -29.38 26.64 -9.19
CA ARG A 128 -30.82 26.31 -9.13
C ARG A 128 -31.56 27.24 -8.17
N TYR A 129 -30.97 27.53 -7.01
CA TYR A 129 -31.55 28.45 -6.04
C TYR A 129 -31.64 29.88 -6.60
N GLU A 130 -30.57 30.37 -7.21
CA GLU A 130 -30.53 31.70 -7.84
C GLU A 130 -31.52 31.81 -9.00
N ASN A 131 -31.56 30.81 -9.89
CA ASN A 131 -32.52 30.75 -11.00
C ASN A 131 -33.97 30.72 -10.49
N ARG A 132 -34.25 29.91 -9.46
CA ARG A 132 -35.58 29.86 -8.84
C ARG A 132 -35.95 31.21 -8.25
N ARG A 133 -35.03 31.86 -7.52
CA ARG A 133 -35.25 33.19 -6.94
C ARG A 133 -35.51 34.24 -8.02
N ALA A 134 -34.71 34.25 -9.09
CA ALA A 134 -34.89 35.17 -10.21
C ALA A 134 -36.24 34.96 -10.91
N ASN A 135 -36.64 33.71 -11.15
CA ASN A 135 -37.93 33.38 -11.75
C ASN A 135 -39.11 33.84 -10.87
N VAL A 136 -39.02 33.62 -9.56
CA VAL A 136 -40.03 34.07 -8.59
C VAL A 136 -40.10 35.61 -8.54
N GLU A 137 -38.95 36.29 -8.51
CA GLU A 137 -38.90 37.76 -8.54
C GLU A 137 -39.50 38.33 -9.82
N GLN A 138 -39.23 37.70 -10.96
CA GLN A 138 -39.80 38.10 -12.25
C GLN A 138 -41.32 37.89 -12.29
N ASN A 139 -41.81 36.74 -11.82
CA ASN A 139 -43.24 36.48 -11.70
C ASN A 139 -43.93 37.47 -10.75
N ALA A 140 -43.30 37.80 -9.62
CA ALA A 140 -43.79 38.81 -8.69
C ALA A 140 -43.96 40.16 -9.41
N ARG A 141 -42.96 40.63 -10.16
CA ARG A 141 -43.04 41.88 -10.93
C ARG A 141 -44.15 41.86 -11.98
N TYR A 142 -44.32 40.75 -12.70
CA TYR A 142 -45.38 40.60 -13.70
C TYR A 142 -46.77 40.65 -13.08
N LEU A 143 -46.97 39.98 -11.94
CA LEU A 143 -48.26 39.99 -11.25
C LEU A 143 -48.58 41.34 -10.62
N THR A 144 -47.59 42.04 -10.08
CA THR A 144 -47.76 43.41 -9.55
C THR A 144 -48.14 44.41 -10.66
N GLY A 145 -47.61 44.23 -11.88
CA GLY A 145 -47.96 45.07 -13.03
C GLY A 145 -49.31 44.77 -13.69
N MET A 146 -49.97 43.67 -13.31
CA MET A 146 -51.26 43.24 -13.86
C MET A 146 -52.43 43.79 -13.03
N PRO A 147 -53.65 43.94 -13.60
CA PRO A 147 -54.85 44.19 -12.81
C PRO A 147 -55.01 43.17 -11.65
N PRO A 148 -55.26 43.63 -10.41
CA PRO A 148 -55.27 42.76 -9.23
C PRO A 148 -56.23 41.57 -9.30
N ALA A 149 -57.39 41.74 -9.95
CA ALA A 149 -58.36 40.65 -10.12
C ALA A 149 -57.84 39.53 -11.02
N ASP A 150 -57.01 39.86 -12.02
CA ASP A 150 -56.43 38.86 -12.93
C ASP A 150 -55.20 38.19 -12.32
N ALA A 151 -54.37 38.94 -11.59
CA ALA A 151 -53.28 38.39 -10.79
C ALA A 151 -53.80 37.34 -9.78
N VAL A 152 -54.91 37.65 -9.09
CA VAL A 152 -55.53 36.73 -8.11
C VAL A 152 -56.08 35.46 -8.77
N LYS A 153 -56.60 35.52 -10.01
CA LYS A 153 -57.02 34.31 -10.74
C LYS A 153 -55.83 33.39 -11.03
N ILE A 154 -54.68 33.95 -11.41
CA ILE A 154 -53.46 33.19 -11.67
C ILE A 154 -52.93 32.58 -10.37
N LEU A 155 -52.89 33.35 -9.28
CA LEU A 155 -52.51 32.85 -7.97
C LEU A 155 -53.47 31.75 -7.48
N ALA A 156 -54.77 31.90 -7.67
CA ALA A 156 -55.75 30.87 -7.31
C ALA A 156 -55.61 29.57 -8.13
N ALA A 157 -55.03 29.61 -9.32
CA ALA A 157 -54.74 28.40 -10.10
C ALA A 157 -53.38 27.76 -9.73
N SER A 158 -52.54 28.46 -8.96
CA SER A 158 -51.19 28.02 -8.60
C SER A 158 -51.18 27.17 -7.33
N ASP A 159 -50.09 26.44 -7.09
CA ASP A 159 -49.88 25.70 -5.84
C ASP A 159 -49.56 26.65 -4.67
N ASP A 160 -49.86 26.20 -3.45
CA ASP A 160 -49.70 27.04 -2.26
C ASP A 160 -48.25 27.51 -2.04
N GLN A 161 -47.25 26.70 -2.38
CA GLN A 161 -45.84 27.06 -2.17
C GLN A 161 -45.39 28.14 -3.15
N THR A 162 -45.76 28.02 -4.43
CA THR A 162 -45.51 29.05 -5.46
C THR A 162 -46.20 30.36 -5.11
N ILE A 163 -47.45 30.33 -4.64
CA ILE A 163 -48.14 31.54 -4.17
C ILE A 163 -47.36 32.17 -3.03
N ILE A 164 -46.96 31.40 -2.02
CA ILE A 164 -46.21 31.90 -0.86
C ILE A 164 -44.89 32.55 -1.28
N ASP A 165 -44.13 31.89 -2.16
CA ASP A 165 -42.84 32.39 -2.63
C ASP A 165 -43.01 33.70 -3.42
N VAL A 166 -44.04 33.79 -4.27
CA VAL A 166 -44.40 35.02 -5.00
C VAL A 166 -44.85 36.13 -4.04
N LEU A 167 -45.74 35.85 -3.09
CA LEU A 167 -46.21 36.85 -2.12
C LEU A 167 -45.05 37.39 -1.27
N ARG A 168 -44.14 36.53 -0.82
CA ARG A 168 -42.92 36.94 -0.11
C ARG A 168 -42.00 37.80 -0.98
N ALA A 169 -41.82 37.45 -2.25
CA ALA A 169 -41.03 38.24 -3.17
C ALA A 169 -41.65 39.61 -3.45
N VAL A 170 -42.98 39.71 -3.57
CA VAL A 170 -43.68 41.00 -3.71
C VAL A 170 -43.49 41.88 -2.47
N GLU A 171 -43.63 41.33 -1.27
CA GLU A 171 -43.34 42.04 -0.01
C GLU A 171 -41.88 42.54 0.02
N GLU A 172 -40.93 41.69 -0.37
CA GLU A 172 -39.51 42.06 -0.40
C GLU A 172 -39.21 43.17 -1.41
N ILE A 173 -39.79 43.10 -2.62
CA ILE A 173 -39.67 44.14 -3.64
C ILE A 173 -40.28 45.44 -3.15
N ALA A 174 -41.49 45.41 -2.57
CA ALA A 174 -42.17 46.59 -2.03
C ALA A 174 -41.36 47.24 -0.89
N ALA A 175 -40.85 46.44 0.04
CA ALA A 175 -39.97 46.91 1.11
C ALA A 175 -38.67 47.54 0.57
N ARG A 176 -38.06 46.94 -0.46
CA ARG A 176 -36.83 47.43 -1.10
C ARG A 176 -37.04 48.73 -1.88
N THR A 177 -38.21 48.91 -2.48
CA THR A 177 -38.58 50.08 -3.29
C THR A 177 -39.24 51.19 -2.48
N GLY A 178 -39.64 50.92 -1.24
CA GLY A 178 -40.36 51.86 -0.38
C GLY A 178 -41.85 52.02 -0.74
N GLU A 179 -42.39 51.10 -1.55
CA GLU A 179 -43.79 51.08 -1.97
C GLU A 179 -44.66 50.28 -1.00
N ALA A 180 -45.98 50.54 -1.02
CA ALA A 180 -46.94 49.75 -0.25
C ALA A 180 -47.14 48.37 -0.91
N SER A 181 -47.07 47.31 -0.12
CA SER A 181 -47.31 45.95 -0.62
C SER A 181 -48.78 45.73 -1.03
N VAL A 182 -48.97 45.21 -2.24
CA VAL A 182 -50.29 44.81 -2.78
C VAL A 182 -50.75 43.44 -2.27
N VAL A 183 -49.93 42.71 -1.51
CA VAL A 183 -50.22 41.35 -1.02
C VAL A 183 -51.45 41.33 -0.12
N SER A 184 -51.58 42.32 0.77
CA SER A 184 -52.75 42.46 1.64
C SER A 184 -54.06 42.56 0.84
N TYR A 185 -54.02 43.29 -0.29
CA TYR A 185 -55.15 43.43 -1.19
C TYR A 185 -55.43 42.12 -1.95
N TRP A 186 -54.42 41.43 -2.47
CA TRP A 186 -54.61 40.14 -3.13
C TRP A 186 -55.18 39.06 -2.20
N LEU A 187 -54.73 39.02 -0.94
CA LEU A 187 -55.27 38.12 0.08
C LEU A 187 -56.74 38.42 0.40
N SER A 188 -57.18 39.67 0.27
CA SER A 188 -58.58 40.06 0.45
C SER A 188 -59.50 39.62 -0.71
N LEU A 189 -58.92 39.45 -1.90
CA LEU A 189 -59.65 39.03 -3.11
C LEU A 189 -59.70 37.51 -3.28
N LEU A 190 -58.82 36.77 -2.59
CA LEU A 190 -58.82 35.32 -2.54
C LEU A 190 -59.94 34.78 -1.63
N PRO A 191 -60.39 33.52 -1.83
CA PRO A 191 -61.32 32.87 -0.90
C PRO A 191 -60.75 32.83 0.52
N ALA A 192 -61.57 33.20 1.51
CA ALA A 192 -61.12 33.39 2.90
C ALA A 192 -60.40 32.16 3.50
N GLU A 193 -60.89 30.96 3.21
CA GLU A 193 -60.26 29.70 3.66
C GLU A 193 -58.85 29.51 3.08
N ARG A 194 -58.67 29.89 1.81
CA ARG A 194 -57.38 29.79 1.12
C ARG A 194 -56.41 30.83 1.64
N SER A 195 -56.85 32.08 1.82
CA SER A 195 -56.05 33.15 2.42
C SER A 195 -55.60 32.79 3.83
N ALA A 196 -56.47 32.22 4.66
CA ALA A 196 -56.11 31.76 6.01
C ALA A 196 -55.09 30.61 5.98
N THR A 197 -55.20 29.71 5.01
CA THR A 197 -54.25 28.60 4.83
C THR A 197 -52.88 29.09 4.37
N LEU A 198 -52.84 30.00 3.40
CA LEU A 198 -51.59 30.64 2.94
C LEU A 198 -50.93 31.41 4.08
N GLN A 199 -51.67 32.22 4.84
CA GLN A 199 -51.13 32.96 5.99
C GLN A 199 -50.57 32.03 7.08
N ARG A 200 -51.26 30.92 7.41
CA ARG A 200 -50.73 29.92 8.34
C ARG A 200 -49.41 29.33 7.85
N LYS A 201 -49.33 28.97 6.57
CA LYS A 201 -48.11 28.42 5.96
C LYS A 201 -46.98 29.45 5.83
N MET A 202 -47.31 30.72 5.66
CA MET A 202 -46.33 31.82 5.63
C MET A 202 -45.72 32.09 7.02
N ASN A 203 -46.54 32.00 8.07
CA ASN A 203 -46.15 32.21 9.47
C ASN A 203 -45.37 31.02 10.04
N ALA A 204 -45.68 29.81 9.58
CA ALA A 204 -44.82 28.66 9.83
C ALA A 204 -43.49 28.92 9.08
N LYS A 205 -42.41 29.10 9.84
CA LYS A 205 -41.05 29.18 9.29
C LYS A 205 -40.88 28.01 8.30
N PRO A 206 -40.39 28.23 7.06
CA PRO A 206 -40.25 27.14 6.10
C PRO A 206 -39.44 26.01 6.75
N ALA A 207 -40.05 24.83 6.83
CA ALA A 207 -39.38 23.63 7.29
C ALA A 207 -38.44 23.21 6.17
N SER A 208 -37.16 23.57 6.34
CA SER A 208 -36.03 23.32 5.42
C SER A 208 -36.15 23.84 3.98
N LEU A 209 -35.03 24.36 3.49
CA LEU A 209 -34.74 24.42 2.07
C LEU A 209 -34.26 23.02 1.66
N ASP A 210 -35.18 22.06 1.55
CA ASP A 210 -34.93 20.78 0.89
C ASP A 210 -35.33 20.88 -0.59
#